data_AF-A0A1I2NCN2-F1
#
_entry.id   AF-A0A1I2NCN2-F1
#
_cell.length_a   1.000
_cell.length_b   1.000
_cell.length_c   1.000
_cell.angle_alpha   90.00
_cell.angle_beta   90.00
_cell.angle_gamma   90.00
#
_symmetry.space_group_name_H-M   'P 1'
#
loop_
_entity.id
_entity.type
_entity.pdbx_description
1 polymer ?
#
loop_
_entity_poly.entity_id
_entity_poly.type
_entity_poly.pdbx_seq_one_letter_code
_entity_poly.pdbx_strand_id
1 'polypeptide(L)'
;MSAENKLPYSAKFRVGEEVTVNGSYTLEGRKVTFGALGVVRKIKHTPKRGWRFVVELHNGEQKWFYQKSVQKYKPKFVISSIL
;
A
#
# COMPACT_ATOMS: atom_id res chain seq x y z
N MET A 1 7.85 -17.02 -28.95
CA MET A 1 6.57 -16.63 -28.32
C MET A 1 6.84 -16.41 -26.84
N SER A 2 6.91 -15.15 -26.39
CA SER A 2 7.08 -14.87 -24.95
C SER A 2 5.81 -15.26 -24.24
N ALA A 3 5.90 -16.25 -23.35
CA ALA A 3 4.83 -16.56 -22.42
C ALA A 3 4.63 -15.33 -21.53
N GLU A 4 3.71 -14.46 -21.94
CA GLU A 4 3.15 -13.43 -21.07
C GLU A 4 2.57 -14.19 -19.88
N ASN A 5 3.30 -14.16 -18.77
CA ASN A 5 2.87 -14.64 -17.47
C ASN A 5 1.69 -13.75 -17.03
N LYS A 6 0.54 -13.91 -17.69
CA LYS A 6 -0.72 -13.28 -17.32
C LYS A 6 -1.11 -13.93 -16.02
N LEU A 7 -0.72 -13.28 -14.92
CA LEU A 7 -1.23 -13.60 -13.60
C LEU A 7 -2.75 -13.72 -13.74
N PRO A 8 -3.38 -14.80 -13.24
CA PRO A 8 -4.79 -15.11 -13.51
C PRO A 8 -5.77 -14.06 -12.96
N TYR A 9 -5.27 -13.05 -12.26
CA TYR A 9 -6.03 -11.99 -11.65
C TYR A 9 -5.36 -10.65 -11.98
N SER A 10 -6.14 -9.60 -12.24
CA SER A 10 -5.60 -8.25 -12.36
C SER A 10 -5.25 -7.73 -10.96
N ALA A 11 -4.04 -7.22 -10.77
CA ALA A 11 -3.70 -6.48 -9.57
C ALA A 11 -4.62 -5.26 -9.41
N LYS A 12 -5.06 -4.97 -8.18
CA LYS A 12 -5.92 -3.82 -7.89
C LYS A 12 -5.26 -2.46 -8.17
N PHE A 13 -3.93 -2.41 -8.14
CA PHE A 13 -3.11 -1.22 -8.34
C PHE A 13 -2.07 -1.49 -9.42
N ARG A 14 -1.59 -0.44 -10.10
CA ARG A 14 -0.53 -0.51 -11.12
C ARG A 14 0.79 0.05 -10.60
N VAL A 15 1.90 -0.36 -11.21
CA VAL A 15 3.21 0.28 -10.96
C VAL A 15 3.14 1.73 -11.43
N GLY A 16 3.68 2.65 -10.63
CA GLY A 16 3.59 4.10 -10.83
C GLY A 16 2.33 4.73 -10.22
N GLU A 17 1.38 3.95 -9.73
CA GLU A 17 0.16 4.47 -9.11
C GLU A 17 0.45 5.01 -7.70
N GLU A 18 -0.05 6.21 -7.42
CA GLU A 18 -0.07 6.80 -6.08
C GLU A 18 -1.13 6.13 -5.22
N VAL A 19 -0.74 5.74 -4.02
CA VAL A 19 -1.56 5.00 -3.08
C VAL A 19 -1.43 5.56 -1.67
N THR A 20 -2.45 5.34 -0.86
CA THR A 20 -2.39 5.58 0.58
C THR A 20 -2.19 4.25 1.29
N VAL A 21 -1.11 4.15 2.06
CA VAL A 21 -0.82 2.99 2.89
C VAL A 21 -1.38 3.24 4.29
N ASN A 22 -2.34 2.41 4.69
CA ASN A 22 -2.87 2.45 6.05
C ASN A 22 -2.04 1.51 6.94
N GLY A 23 -1.28 2.11 7.85
CA GLY A 23 -0.61 1.41 8.94
C GLY A 23 -1.29 1.70 10.27
N SER A 24 -1.04 0.85 11.26
CA SER A 24 -1.32 1.18 12.64
C SER A 24 -0.20 0.68 13.53
N TYR A 25 0.23 1.49 14.47
CA TYR A 25 1.15 1.08 15.53
C TYR A 25 0.56 1.46 16.89
N THR A 26 0.98 0.77 17.94
CA THR A 26 0.60 1.10 19.30
C THR A 26 1.70 1.98 19.88
N LEU A 27 1.36 3.22 20.27
CA LEU A 27 2.24 4.13 20.98
C LEU A 27 1.61 4.39 22.35
N GLU A 28 2.31 4.05 23.43
CA GLU A 28 1.85 4.29 24.81
C GLU A 28 0.42 3.76 25.08
N GLY A 29 0.12 2.54 24.59
CA GLY A 29 -1.20 1.92 24.74
C GLY A 29 -2.30 2.49 23.82
N ARG A 30 -2.01 3.51 23.01
CA ARG A 30 -2.93 4.07 22.01
C ARG A 30 -2.63 3.53 20.62
N LYS A 31 -3.67 3.05 19.93
CA LYS A 31 -3.56 2.61 18.53
C LYS A 31 -3.57 3.84 17.62
N VAL A 32 -2.41 4.21 17.11
CA VAL A 32 -2.27 5.28 16.12
C VAL A 32 -2.42 4.66 14.73
N THR A 33 -3.42 5.11 13.98
CA THR A 33 -3.57 4.80 12.56
C THR A 33 -2.96 5.93 11.75
N PHE A 34 -2.14 5.59 10.75
CA PHE A 34 -1.56 6.57 9.84
C PHE A 34 -1.85 6.18 8.40
N GLY A 35 -2.12 7.19 7.57
CA GLY A 35 -2.19 7.08 6.12
C GLY A 35 -0.93 7.70 5.52
N ALA A 36 0.04 6.88 5.14
CA ALA A 36 1.24 7.36 4.45
C ALA A 36 0.99 7.36 2.94
N LEU A 37 1.39 8.44 2.27
CA LEU A 37 1.39 8.49 0.82
C LEU A 37 2.60 7.73 0.26
N GLY A 38 2.42 7.11 -0.89
CA GLY A 38 3.53 6.48 -1.59
C GLY A 38 3.16 6.02 -3.00
N VAL A 39 4.17 5.58 -3.74
CA VAL A 39 4.05 5.15 -5.13
C VAL A 39 4.33 3.66 -5.22
N VAL A 40 3.47 2.91 -5.91
CA VAL A 40 3.70 1.48 -6.16
C VAL A 40 4.88 1.33 -7.13
N ARG A 41 5.96 0.68 -6.70
CA ARG A 41 7.15 0.41 -7.53
C ARG A 41 7.21 -1.02 -8.08
N LYS A 42 6.72 -1.99 -7.31
CA LYS A 42 6.70 -3.40 -7.72
C LYS A 42 5.44 -4.09 -7.24
N ILE A 43 5.01 -5.09 -7.99
CA ILE A 43 3.83 -5.90 -7.69
C ILE A 43 4.25 -7.36 -7.69
N LYS A 44 3.83 -8.11 -6.66
CA LYS A 44 4.08 -9.54 -6.55
C LYS A 44 2.82 -10.24 -6.07
N HIS A 45 2.39 -11.26 -6.80
CA HIS A 45 1.32 -12.15 -6.37
C HIS A 45 1.92 -13.39 -5.68
N THR A 46 1.38 -13.80 -4.54
CA THR A 46 1.69 -15.10 -3.94
C THR A 46 0.41 -15.93 -3.76
N PRO A 47 0.38 -17.20 -4.20
CA PRO A 47 -0.83 -18.03 -4.13
C PRO A 47 -1.47 -18.10 -2.74
N LYS A 48 -0.63 -18.14 -1.67
CA LYS A 48 -1.09 -18.24 -0.28
C LYS A 48 -1.51 -16.92 0.38
N ARG A 49 -1.04 -15.76 -0.11
CA ARG A 49 -1.25 -14.45 0.58
C ARG A 49 -1.81 -13.35 -0.33
N GLY A 50 -2.09 -13.66 -1.59
CA GLY A 50 -2.61 -12.71 -2.57
C GLY A 50 -1.57 -11.69 -3.03
N TRP A 51 -2.04 -10.49 -3.38
CA TRP A 51 -1.18 -9.42 -3.91
C TRP A 51 -0.41 -8.68 -2.83
N ARG A 52 0.87 -8.44 -3.12
CA ARG A 52 1.78 -7.60 -2.37
C ARG A 52 2.36 -6.52 -3.28
N PHE A 53 2.54 -5.34 -2.72
CA PHE A 53 3.00 -4.14 -3.41
C PHE A 53 4.23 -3.62 -2.70
N VAL A 54 5.31 -3.35 -3.44
CA VAL A 54 6.39 -2.49 -2.92
C VAL A 54 5.92 -1.07 -3.13
N VAL A 55 5.75 -0.33 -2.04
CA VAL A 55 5.40 1.08 -2.07
C VAL A 55 6.62 1.86 -1.59
N GLU A 56 7.03 2.83 -2.41
CA GLU A 56 7.99 3.85 -2.05
C GLU A 56 7.24 4.97 -1.35
N LEU A 57 7.52 5.15 -0.06
CA LEU A 57 6.91 6.19 0.77
C LEU A 57 7.61 7.53 0.49
N HIS A 58 6.96 8.65 0.84
CA HIS A 58 7.53 9.99 0.62
C HIS A 58 8.90 10.24 1.28
N ASN A 59 9.25 9.48 2.31
CA ASN A 59 10.57 9.54 2.95
C ASN A 59 11.67 8.77 2.15
N GLY A 60 11.35 8.27 0.95
CA GLY A 60 12.23 7.45 0.12
C GLY A 60 12.31 5.98 0.53
N GLU A 61 11.64 5.59 1.62
CA GLU A 61 11.68 4.21 2.11
C GLU A 61 10.79 3.29 1.27
N GLN A 62 11.32 2.15 0.83
CA GLN A 62 10.54 1.13 0.12
C GLN A 62 10.15 -0.02 1.03
N LYS A 63 8.84 -0.27 1.16
CA LYS A 63 8.30 -1.34 2.01
C LYS A 63 7.27 -2.19 1.28
N TRP A 64 7.18 -3.46 1.69
CA TRP A 64 6.19 -4.41 1.17
C TRP A 64 4.88 -4.32 1.95
N PHE A 65 3.80 -4.03 1.25
CA PHE A 65 2.45 -3.97 1.80
C PHE A 65 1.54 -5.01 1.14
N TYR A 66 0.64 -5.59 1.93
CA TYR A 66 -0.43 -6.44 1.42
C TYR A 66 -1.53 -5.58 0.81
N GLN A 67 -2.29 -6.13 -0.16
CA GLN A 67 -3.41 -5.42 -0.79
C GLN A 67 -4.38 -4.78 0.20
N LYS A 68 -4.66 -5.43 1.34
CA LYS A 68 -5.56 -4.90 2.38
C LYS A 68 -5.04 -3.63 3.08
N SER A 69 -3.73 -3.43 3.08
CA SER A 69 -3.06 -2.28 3.70
C SER A 69 -2.86 -1.11 2.74
N VAL A 70 -3.14 -1.32 1.44
CA VAL A 70 -2.98 -0.31 0.39
C VAL A 70 -4.37 0.09 -0.10
N GLN A 71 -4.61 1.40 -0.17
CA GLN A 71 -5.85 1.96 -0.68
C GLN A 71 -5.52 2.88 -1.84
N LYS A 72 -6.47 3.01 -2.78
CA LYS A 72 -6.37 4.01 -3.83
C LYS A 72 -6.21 5.37 -3.15
N TYR A 73 -5.31 6.19 -3.65
CA TYR A 73 -5.07 7.52 -3.11
C TYR A 73 -6.40 8.22 -2.84
N LYS A 74 -6.66 8.50 -1.58
CA LYS A 74 -7.75 9.36 -1.14
C LYS A 74 -7.08 10.52 -0.41
N PRO A 75 -7.14 11.76 -0.93
CA PRO A 75 -6.73 12.92 -0.15
C PRO A 75 -7.69 13.04 1.04
N LYS A 76 -7.37 12.36 2.14
CA LYS A 76 -8.02 12.60 3.42
C LYS A 76 -7.17 13.66 4.12
N PHE A 77 -7.67 14.89 4.10
CA PHE A 77 -7.26 15.93 5.02
C PHE A 77 -7.27 15.32 6.44
N VAL A 78 -6.10 15.20 7.06
CA VAL A 78 -6.01 14.82 8.46
C VAL A 78 -6.43 16.05 9.25
N ILE A 79 -7.73 16.19 9.51
CA ILE A 79 -8.20 17.08 10.57
C ILE A 79 -7.95 16.31 11.86
N SER A 80 -6.79 16.50 12.46
CA SER A 80 -6.56 16.08 13.84
C SER A 80 -7.53 16.88 14.72
N SER A 81 -8.68 16.30 15.03
CA SER A 81 -9.53 16.81 16.11
C SER A 81 -8.93 16.30 17.41
N ILE A 82 -8.14 17.15 18.05
CA ILE A 82 -7.82 17.00 19.46
C ILE A 82 -9.12 17.33 20.19
N LEU A 83 -9.72 16.33 20.83
CA LEU A 83 -10.81 16.52 21.79
C LEU A 83 -10.22 16.54 23.20
#